data_AF-A0A7J9LLT8-F1
#
_entry.id   AF-A0A7J9LLT8-F1
#
_cell.length_a   1.000
_cell.length_b   1.000
_cell.length_c   1.000
_cell.angle_alpha   90.00
_cell.angle_beta   90.00
_cell.angle_gamma   90.00
#
_symmetry.space_group_name_H-M   'P 1'
#
loop_
_entity.id
_entity.type
_entity.pdbx_description
1 polymer ?
#
loop_
_entity_poly.entity_id
_entity_poly.type
_entity_poly.pdbx_seq_one_letter_code
_entity_poly.pdbx_strand_id
1 'polypeptide(L)'
;MWGAPAEPADSYYEVRPECTDVPVTKFKIKPGKTLSVRKWQTSFAPDGQLDIGKTLNRIHRGGIHPTIRGEVWEFLLGCFDPKSTYEEREQLRQQRREQYQKWKNDCREIFPVVGSGQFITAPVITEDGGDGPNSTEIVQELINRGPLDKKIIDWLLLLHQIGLDVKRTDRSLVFYEKQENLSKLWDILAVYAWIDTDVGYCQGMSDLCSPMIILLDDEADSFWCFERLMRRLRGNFRCTESSVGVETQLSHLAAVTQVIDPKLHQHLETLGGGDYLFAVRMLMVLFRREFSFCDSLYLWEV
;
A
#
# COMPACT_ATOMS: atom_id res chain seq x y z
N MET A 1 0.17 36.43 18.93
CA MET A 1 -0.52 35.14 19.13
C MET A 1 0.56 34.07 19.05
N TRP A 2 1.05 33.60 20.20
CA TRP A 2 2.15 32.65 20.29
C TRP A 2 1.67 31.31 19.71
N GLY A 3 2.37 30.79 18.70
CA GLY A 3 1.97 29.55 18.02
C GLY A 3 2.01 28.39 19.01
N ALA A 4 0.93 27.61 19.07
CA ALA A 4 0.91 26.36 19.83
C ALA A 4 2.12 25.48 19.41
N PRO A 5 2.75 24.77 20.36
CA PRO A 5 3.91 23.94 20.07
C PRO A 5 3.56 22.90 19.01
N ALA A 6 4.53 22.58 18.15
CA ALA A 6 4.33 21.56 17.13
C ALA A 6 4.22 20.19 17.78
N GLU A 7 3.13 19.47 17.52
CA GLU A 7 2.87 18.16 18.12
C GLU A 7 3.54 17.05 17.28
N PRO A 8 4.16 16.05 17.93
CA PRO A 8 4.63 14.86 17.23
C PRO A 8 3.45 14.12 16.61
N ALA A 9 3.56 13.76 15.34
CA ALA A 9 2.50 13.01 14.67
C ALA A 9 2.47 11.52 15.04
N ASP A 10 3.47 11.04 15.79
CA ASP A 10 3.60 9.64 16.21
C ASP A 10 2.55 9.19 17.21
N SER A 11 1.93 10.12 17.94
CA SER A 11 0.83 9.78 18.84
C SER A 11 -0.39 9.19 18.12
N TYR A 12 -0.46 9.32 16.79
CA TYR A 12 -1.54 8.77 15.97
C TYR A 12 -1.25 7.35 15.45
N TYR A 13 -0.01 6.89 15.56
CA TYR A 13 0.43 5.58 15.06
C TYR A 13 1.26 4.89 16.14
N GLU A 14 0.55 4.31 17.11
CA GLU A 14 1.17 3.72 18.28
C GLU A 14 2.14 2.60 17.90
N VAL A 15 3.37 2.72 18.42
CA VAL A 15 4.42 1.72 18.31
C VAL A 15 4.40 0.86 19.57
N ARG A 16 4.63 -0.44 19.40
CA ARG A 16 4.66 -1.39 20.51
C ARG A 16 5.81 -1.04 21.47
N PRO A 17 5.60 -1.08 22.79
CA PRO A 17 6.62 -0.68 23.77
C PRO A 17 7.95 -1.45 23.66
N GLU A 18 7.91 -2.71 23.24
CA GLU A 18 9.09 -3.56 23.04
C GLU A 18 9.93 -3.20 21.80
N CYS A 19 9.38 -2.39 20.88
CA CYS A 19 10.05 -2.00 19.64
C CYS A 19 10.80 -0.67 19.81
N THR A 20 12.04 -0.73 20.30
CA THR A 20 12.85 0.47 20.56
C THR A 20 13.62 1.00 19.35
N ASP A 21 13.82 0.17 18.33
CA ASP A 21 14.68 0.48 17.17
C ASP A 21 13.91 1.12 16.01
N VAL A 22 12.74 1.71 16.29
CA VAL A 22 11.91 2.37 15.28
C VAL A 22 12.46 3.77 15.00
N PRO A 23 12.61 4.17 13.71
CA PRO A 23 13.05 5.52 13.37
C PRO A 23 12.16 6.59 13.99
N VAL A 24 12.79 7.61 14.59
CA VAL A 24 12.07 8.76 15.17
C VAL A 24 11.51 9.63 14.06
N THR A 25 10.22 9.95 14.14
CA THR A 25 9.55 10.79 13.14
C THR A 25 10.01 12.23 13.21
N LYS A 26 10.27 12.80 12.02
CA LYS A 26 10.68 14.18 11.84
C LYS A 26 9.49 15.08 11.49
N PHE A 27 8.44 14.53 10.90
CA PHE A 27 7.19 15.24 10.64
C PHE A 27 6.55 15.72 11.96
N LYS A 28 6.15 17.00 11.97
CA LYS A 28 5.49 17.62 13.10
C LYS A 28 4.25 18.37 12.63
N ILE A 29 3.17 18.24 13.38
CA ILE A 29 1.94 18.97 13.12
C ILE A 29 2.19 20.43 13.47
N LYS A 30 2.12 21.31 12.47
CA LYS A 30 2.44 22.74 12.61
C LYS A 30 1.15 23.56 12.51
N PRO A 31 0.68 24.17 13.61
CA PRO A 31 -0.49 25.04 13.59
C PRO A 31 -0.41 26.11 12.50
N GLY A 32 -1.48 26.27 11.74
CA GLY A 32 -1.58 27.22 10.63
C GLY A 32 -0.87 26.79 9.33
N LYS A 33 0.03 25.81 9.37
CA LYS A 33 0.71 25.25 8.18
C LYS A 33 0.07 23.95 7.72
N THR A 34 0.08 22.92 8.58
CA THR A 34 -0.50 21.59 8.30
C THR A 34 -1.98 21.72 7.95
N LEU A 35 -2.45 20.94 6.96
CA LEU A 35 -3.85 20.89 6.58
C LEU A 35 -4.67 20.33 7.74
N SER A 36 -5.39 21.20 8.46
CA SER A 36 -6.27 20.82 9.56
C SER A 36 -7.67 20.45 9.06
N VAL A 37 -8.43 19.74 9.88
CA VAL A 37 -9.85 19.39 9.65
C VAL A 37 -10.66 20.62 9.22
N ARG A 38 -10.55 21.72 9.96
CA ARG A 38 -11.25 22.97 9.65
C ARG A 38 -10.87 23.50 8.26
N LYS A 39 -9.59 23.46 7.89
CA LYS A 39 -9.14 23.97 6.59
C LYS A 39 -9.59 23.07 5.46
N TRP A 40 -9.56 21.75 5.68
CA TRP A 40 -10.06 20.75 4.76
C TRP A 40 -11.56 20.96 4.46
N GLN A 41 -12.40 21.08 5.48
CA GLN A 41 -13.84 21.34 5.31
C GLN A 41 -14.12 22.63 4.52
N THR A 42 -13.32 23.69 4.74
CA THR A 42 -13.47 24.96 3.99
C THR A 42 -12.90 24.93 2.57
N SER A 43 -12.31 23.82 2.13
CA SER A 43 -11.85 23.63 0.75
C SER A 43 -12.98 23.16 -0.17
N PHE A 44 -14.12 22.77 0.37
CA PHE A 44 -15.26 22.32 -0.41
C PHE A 44 -16.27 23.43 -0.71
N ALA A 45 -16.83 23.39 -1.90
CA ALA A 45 -18.04 24.11 -2.27
C ALA A 45 -19.29 23.49 -1.58
N PRO A 46 -20.44 24.19 -1.52
CA PRO A 46 -21.64 23.67 -0.87
C PRO A 46 -22.17 22.34 -1.44
N ASP A 47 -21.96 22.09 -2.73
CA ASP A 47 -22.32 20.85 -3.43
C ASP A 47 -21.28 19.72 -3.26
N GLY A 48 -20.10 20.06 -2.72
CA GLY A 48 -19.04 19.11 -2.42
C GLY A 48 -17.87 19.09 -3.39
N GLN A 49 -17.79 20.01 -4.35
CA GLN A 49 -16.59 20.11 -5.19
C GLN A 49 -15.39 20.63 -4.38
N LEU A 50 -14.24 19.99 -4.53
CA LEU A 50 -13.00 20.31 -3.83
C LEU A 50 -12.16 21.32 -4.62
N ASP A 51 -11.76 22.41 -3.98
CA ASP A 51 -10.65 23.25 -4.44
C ASP A 51 -9.31 22.50 -4.24
N ILE A 52 -8.99 21.64 -5.21
CA ILE A 52 -7.80 20.79 -5.17
C ILE A 52 -6.52 21.61 -5.23
N GLY A 53 -6.51 22.72 -6.00
CA GLY A 53 -5.33 23.57 -6.16
C GLY A 53 -4.90 24.20 -4.83
N LYS A 54 -5.84 24.78 -4.09
CA LYS A 54 -5.59 25.34 -2.76
C LYS A 54 -5.20 24.27 -1.74
N THR A 55 -5.80 23.08 -1.85
CA THR A 55 -5.52 21.94 -0.98
C THR A 55 -4.10 21.43 -1.18
N LEU A 56 -3.70 21.13 -2.43
CA LEU A 56 -2.35 20.66 -2.76
C LEU A 56 -1.27 21.65 -2.34
N ASN A 57 -1.48 22.96 -2.57
CA ASN A 57 -0.56 24.00 -2.12
C ASN A 57 -0.33 23.98 -0.60
N ARG A 58 -1.34 23.61 0.19
CA ARG A 58 -1.22 23.50 1.65
C ARG A 58 -0.53 22.21 2.06
N ILE A 59 -0.87 21.09 1.43
CA ILE A 59 -0.24 19.78 1.65
C ILE A 59 1.26 19.88 1.40
N HIS A 60 1.67 20.40 0.25
CA HIS A 60 3.09 20.55 -0.10
C HIS A 60 3.87 21.42 0.91
N ARG A 61 3.22 22.40 1.56
CA ARG A 61 3.86 23.31 2.53
C ARG A 61 3.89 22.78 3.97
N GLY A 62 3.02 21.85 4.33
CA GLY A 62 2.78 21.53 5.75
C GLY A 62 2.28 20.12 6.06
N GLY A 63 2.06 19.29 5.04
CA GLY A 63 1.50 17.94 5.16
C GLY A 63 0.03 17.95 5.57
N ILE A 64 -0.47 16.75 5.83
CA ILE A 64 -1.85 16.51 6.25
C ILE A 64 -1.90 16.16 7.73
N HIS A 65 -2.91 16.69 8.43
CA HIS A 65 -3.16 16.29 9.82
C HIS A 65 -3.59 14.81 9.87
N PRO A 66 -3.01 13.96 10.73
CA PRO A 66 -3.26 12.52 10.72
C PRO A 66 -4.73 12.11 10.71
N THR A 67 -5.58 12.82 11.45
CA THR A 67 -7.02 12.53 11.58
C THR A 67 -7.84 12.68 10.30
N ILE A 68 -7.32 13.31 9.25
CA ILE A 68 -8.03 13.48 7.96
C ILE A 68 -7.29 12.82 6.80
N ARG A 69 -6.20 12.10 7.06
CA ARG A 69 -5.38 11.50 6.00
C ARG A 69 -6.19 10.56 5.13
N GLY A 70 -7.01 9.68 5.72
CA GLY A 70 -7.86 8.75 4.98
C GLY A 70 -8.71 9.47 3.93
N GLU A 71 -9.52 10.43 4.36
CA GLU A 71 -10.42 11.19 3.47
C GLU A 71 -9.65 11.97 2.39
N VAL A 72 -8.52 12.60 2.75
CA VAL A 72 -7.72 13.38 1.79
C VAL A 72 -7.04 12.46 0.77
N TRP A 73 -6.55 11.29 1.19
CA TRP A 73 -5.86 10.34 0.33
C TRP A 73 -6.79 9.75 -0.75
N GLU A 74 -8.08 9.62 -0.47
CA GLU A 74 -9.07 9.25 -1.50
C GLU A 74 -9.06 10.23 -2.69
N PHE A 75 -8.76 11.52 -2.47
CA PHE A 75 -8.56 12.48 -3.56
C PHE A 75 -7.15 12.41 -4.17
N LEU A 76 -6.10 12.33 -3.36
CA LEU A 76 -4.70 12.30 -3.85
C LEU A 76 -4.40 11.07 -4.72
N LEU A 77 -4.98 9.94 -4.38
CA LEU A 77 -4.86 8.70 -5.14
C LEU A 77 -5.79 8.67 -6.35
N GLY A 78 -6.73 9.61 -6.45
CA GLY A 78 -7.69 9.70 -7.55
C GLY A 78 -8.83 8.69 -7.42
N CYS A 79 -9.17 8.27 -6.20
CA CYS A 79 -10.39 7.54 -5.93
C CYS A 79 -11.61 8.44 -6.18
N PHE A 80 -11.52 9.73 -5.82
CA PHE A 80 -12.54 10.73 -6.12
C PHE A 80 -12.02 11.83 -7.05
N ASP A 81 -12.89 12.25 -7.98
CA ASP A 81 -12.64 13.44 -8.79
C ASP A 81 -12.90 14.68 -7.92
N PRO A 82 -11.97 15.65 -7.84
CA PRO A 82 -12.22 16.91 -7.13
C PRO A 82 -13.48 17.67 -7.59
N LYS A 83 -13.94 17.46 -8.82
CA LYS A 83 -15.16 18.09 -9.36
C LYS A 83 -16.45 17.34 -9.03
N SER A 84 -16.35 16.17 -8.38
CA SER A 84 -17.53 15.43 -7.94
C SER A 84 -18.25 16.15 -6.81
N THR A 85 -19.55 15.92 -6.71
CA THR A 85 -20.41 16.32 -5.58
C THR A 85 -20.34 15.31 -4.43
N TYR A 86 -20.91 15.65 -3.28
CA TYR A 86 -21.04 14.69 -2.17
C TYR A 86 -21.86 13.45 -2.56
N GLU A 87 -22.97 13.65 -3.28
CA GLU A 87 -23.86 12.57 -3.68
C GLU A 87 -23.19 11.61 -4.67
N GLU A 88 -22.50 12.15 -5.68
CA GLU A 88 -21.75 11.32 -6.66
C GLU A 88 -20.66 10.49 -5.98
N ARG A 89 -19.95 11.05 -4.99
CA ARG A 89 -18.94 10.29 -4.23
C ARG A 89 -19.55 9.19 -3.39
N GLU A 90 -20.68 9.44 -2.75
CA GLU A 90 -21.37 8.43 -1.95
C GLU A 90 -21.88 7.28 -2.82
N GLN A 91 -22.48 7.59 -3.96
CA GLN A 91 -22.89 6.58 -4.95
C GLN A 91 -21.69 5.76 -5.46
N LEU A 92 -20.59 6.43 -5.79
CA LEU A 92 -19.38 5.76 -6.26
C LEU A 92 -18.76 4.88 -5.17
N ARG A 93 -18.75 5.34 -3.91
CA ARG A 93 -18.29 4.56 -2.75
C ARG A 93 -19.12 3.29 -2.62
N GLN A 94 -20.45 3.40 -2.64
CA GLN A 94 -21.33 2.24 -2.53
C GLN A 94 -21.10 1.23 -3.67
N GLN A 95 -21.05 1.70 -4.92
CA GLN A 95 -20.76 0.84 -6.08
C GLN A 95 -19.42 0.11 -5.96
N ARG A 96 -18.40 0.80 -5.47
CA ARG A 96 -17.05 0.25 -5.27
C ARG A 96 -17.00 -0.79 -4.16
N ARG A 97 -17.71 -0.55 -3.06
CA ARG A 97 -17.84 -1.51 -1.95
C ARG A 97 -18.54 -2.78 -2.40
N GLU A 98 -19.63 -2.65 -3.15
CA GLU A 98 -20.33 -3.79 -3.75
C GLU A 98 -19.44 -4.57 -4.73
N GLN A 99 -18.71 -3.87 -5.59
CA GLN A 99 -17.80 -4.49 -6.55
C GLN A 99 -16.66 -5.24 -5.87
N TYR A 100 -16.06 -4.66 -4.83
CA TYR A 100 -15.04 -5.34 -4.03
C TYR A 100 -15.60 -6.57 -3.35
N GLN A 101 -16.79 -6.46 -2.73
CA GLN A 101 -17.42 -7.59 -2.05
C GLN A 101 -17.72 -8.74 -3.01
N LYS A 102 -18.15 -8.43 -4.25
CA LYS A 102 -18.33 -9.44 -5.30
C LYS A 102 -17.02 -10.18 -5.58
N TRP A 103 -15.93 -9.46 -5.84
CA TRP A 103 -14.63 -10.09 -6.09
C TRP A 103 -14.11 -10.90 -4.90
N LYS A 104 -14.32 -10.39 -3.69
CA LYS A 104 -13.96 -11.10 -2.46
C LYS A 104 -14.77 -12.39 -2.32
N ASN A 105 -16.05 -12.39 -2.67
CA ASN A 105 -16.88 -13.60 -2.72
C ASN A 105 -16.41 -14.58 -3.79
N ASP A 106 -16.11 -14.12 -5.00
CA ASP A 106 -15.56 -14.97 -6.08
C ASP A 106 -14.27 -15.67 -5.62
N CYS A 107 -13.35 -14.93 -4.96
CA CYS A 107 -12.13 -15.48 -4.37
C CYS A 107 -12.44 -16.48 -3.25
N ARG A 108 -13.44 -16.20 -2.41
CA ARG A 108 -13.85 -17.07 -1.30
C ARG A 108 -14.46 -18.37 -1.80
N GLU A 109 -15.21 -18.37 -2.91
CA GLU A 109 -15.74 -19.60 -3.51
C GLU A 109 -14.61 -20.55 -3.95
N ILE A 110 -13.49 -20.00 -4.40
CA ILE A 110 -12.29 -20.76 -4.80
C ILE A 110 -11.46 -21.16 -3.58
N PHE A 111 -11.19 -20.23 -2.67
CA PHE A 111 -10.40 -20.48 -1.46
C PHE A 111 -11.08 -19.86 -0.23
N PRO A 112 -11.85 -20.65 0.55
CA PRO A 112 -12.72 -20.13 1.61
C PRO A 112 -12.04 -19.46 2.81
N VAL A 113 -10.71 -19.49 2.88
CA VAL A 113 -9.97 -18.68 3.85
C VAL A 113 -10.10 -17.17 3.51
N VAL A 114 -10.30 -16.80 2.25
CA VAL A 114 -10.51 -15.39 1.85
C VAL A 114 -11.74 -14.83 2.55
N GLY A 115 -11.53 -13.78 3.35
CA GLY A 115 -12.58 -13.15 4.13
C GLY A 115 -13.05 -13.92 5.35
N SER A 116 -12.35 -14.96 5.81
CA SER A 116 -12.72 -15.69 7.02
C SER A 116 -12.22 -15.05 8.31
N GLY A 117 -11.38 -14.01 8.22
CA GLY A 117 -10.61 -13.47 9.35
C GLY A 117 -9.31 -14.24 9.63
N GLN A 118 -8.97 -15.21 8.79
CA GLN A 118 -7.73 -15.98 8.85
C GLN A 118 -6.91 -15.80 7.57
N PHE A 119 -5.64 -16.16 7.64
CA PHE A 119 -4.75 -16.21 6.48
C PHE A 119 -3.76 -17.36 6.64
N ILE A 120 -3.19 -17.81 5.53
CA ILE A 120 -2.23 -18.92 5.50
C ILE A 120 -0.79 -18.42 5.37
N THR A 121 0.18 -19.21 5.80
CA THR A 121 1.61 -18.92 5.60
C THR A 121 2.38 -20.12 5.02
N ALA A 122 1.70 -21.25 4.81
CA ALA A 122 2.27 -22.42 4.16
C ALA A 122 1.60 -22.64 2.79
N PRO A 123 2.32 -23.22 1.82
CA PRO A 123 1.78 -23.50 0.50
C PRO A 123 0.53 -24.38 0.56
N VAL A 124 -0.45 -24.04 -0.28
CA VAL A 124 -1.69 -24.81 -0.44
C VAL A 124 -1.57 -25.82 -1.57
N ILE A 125 -0.80 -25.49 -2.61
CA ILE A 125 -0.54 -26.35 -3.75
C ILE A 125 0.95 -26.33 -4.09
N THR A 126 1.39 -27.35 -4.82
CA THR A 126 2.72 -27.44 -5.44
C THR A 126 2.73 -26.78 -6.82
N GLU A 127 3.92 -26.49 -7.37
CA GLU A 127 4.07 -25.89 -8.72
C GLU A 127 3.42 -26.73 -9.83
N ASP A 128 3.36 -28.06 -9.63
CA ASP A 128 2.71 -29.01 -10.55
C ASP A 128 1.18 -29.10 -10.34
N GLY A 129 0.59 -28.30 -9.44
CA GLY A 129 -0.83 -28.30 -9.13
C GLY A 129 -1.31 -29.44 -8.21
N GLY A 130 -0.38 -30.18 -7.60
CA GLY A 130 -0.68 -31.20 -6.57
C GLY A 130 -0.81 -30.60 -5.16
N ASP A 131 -1.14 -31.44 -4.18
CA ASP A 131 -1.43 -31.01 -2.81
C ASP A 131 -0.23 -30.44 -2.04
N GLY A 132 -0.47 -29.32 -1.34
CA GLY A 132 0.48 -28.72 -0.41
C GLY A 132 0.20 -29.10 1.06
N PRO A 133 1.10 -28.76 2.00
CA PRO A 133 0.97 -29.10 3.42
C PRO A 133 -0.25 -28.47 4.11
N ASN A 134 -0.82 -27.40 3.56
CA ASN A 134 -2.03 -26.74 4.04
C ASN A 134 -3.18 -26.83 3.00
N SER A 135 -3.20 -27.85 2.14
CA SER A 135 -4.38 -28.14 1.29
C SER A 135 -5.62 -28.21 2.19
N THR A 136 -6.52 -27.23 2.05
CA THR A 136 -7.84 -27.33 2.69
C THR A 136 -8.62 -28.43 2.01
N GLU A 137 -9.59 -29.04 2.71
CA GLU A 137 -10.51 -30.04 2.10
C GLU A 137 -11.14 -29.50 0.80
N ILE A 138 -11.30 -28.19 0.72
CA ILE A 138 -11.90 -27.47 -0.41
C ILE A 138 -10.94 -27.38 -1.60
N VAL A 139 -9.65 -27.16 -1.35
CA VAL A 139 -8.63 -27.20 -2.42
C VAL A 139 -8.44 -28.63 -2.91
N GLN A 140 -8.46 -29.60 -1.99
CA GLN A 140 -8.45 -31.02 -2.32
C GLN A 140 -9.67 -31.39 -3.19
N GLU A 141 -10.86 -30.89 -2.85
CA GLU A 141 -12.08 -31.12 -3.62
C GLU A 141 -12.03 -30.43 -5.00
N LEU A 142 -11.45 -29.22 -5.09
CA LEU A 142 -11.23 -28.52 -6.35
C LEU A 142 -10.25 -29.26 -7.27
N ILE A 143 -9.14 -29.78 -6.71
CA ILE A 143 -8.18 -30.63 -7.43
C ILE A 143 -8.86 -31.93 -7.89
N ASN A 144 -9.70 -32.53 -7.05
CA ASN A 144 -10.42 -33.77 -7.36
C ASN A 144 -11.52 -33.60 -8.42
N ARG A 145 -12.01 -32.39 -8.67
CA ARG A 145 -13.05 -32.10 -9.68
C ARG A 145 -12.51 -32.02 -11.11
N GLY A 146 -11.20 -32.02 -11.31
CA GLY A 146 -10.54 -31.99 -12.62
C GLY A 146 -9.35 -31.04 -12.65
N PRO A 147 -8.69 -30.88 -13.80
CA PRO A 147 -7.54 -29.98 -13.93
C PRO A 147 -7.97 -28.54 -13.60
N LEU A 148 -7.27 -27.92 -12.65
CA LEU A 148 -7.47 -26.52 -12.31
C LEU A 148 -7.06 -25.62 -13.47
N ASP A 149 -7.79 -24.52 -13.66
CA ASP A 149 -7.39 -23.47 -14.60
C ASP A 149 -6.04 -22.88 -14.15
N LYS A 150 -5.17 -22.58 -15.12
CA LYS A 150 -3.85 -22.00 -14.87
C LYS A 150 -3.94 -20.74 -14.01
N LYS A 151 -4.95 -19.90 -14.25
CA LYS A 151 -5.19 -18.69 -13.44
C LYS A 151 -5.38 -19.02 -11.95
N ILE A 152 -6.11 -20.08 -11.64
CA ILE A 152 -6.39 -20.51 -10.26
C ILE A 152 -5.10 -21.04 -9.62
N ILE A 153 -4.35 -21.87 -10.33
CA ILE A 153 -3.06 -22.40 -9.87
C ILE A 153 -2.10 -21.25 -9.55
N ASP A 154 -1.87 -20.36 -10.52
CA ASP A 154 -0.96 -19.22 -10.38
C ASP A 154 -1.37 -18.35 -9.17
N TRP A 155 -2.66 -18.09 -8.97
CA TRP A 155 -3.15 -17.33 -7.83
C TRP A 155 -2.97 -18.05 -6.49
N LEU A 156 -3.31 -19.34 -6.39
CA LEU A 156 -3.15 -20.15 -5.18
C LEU A 156 -1.68 -20.25 -4.75
N LEU A 157 -0.75 -20.32 -5.70
CA LEU A 157 0.70 -20.30 -5.42
C LEU A 157 1.14 -18.99 -4.73
N LEU A 158 0.50 -17.86 -5.03
CA LEU A 158 0.85 -16.57 -4.42
C LEU A 158 0.40 -16.43 -2.96
N LEU A 159 -0.71 -17.08 -2.57
CA LEU A 159 -1.40 -16.82 -1.30
C LEU A 159 -0.56 -17.01 -0.04
N HIS A 160 0.31 -18.04 -0.04
CA HIS A 160 1.18 -18.30 1.10
C HIS A 160 2.29 -17.24 1.23
N GLN A 161 2.84 -16.77 0.10
CA GLN A 161 3.84 -15.71 0.07
C GLN A 161 3.23 -14.39 0.56
N ILE A 162 1.99 -14.07 0.15
CA ILE A 162 1.24 -12.93 0.68
C ILE A 162 1.15 -13.04 2.21
N GLY A 163 0.80 -14.21 2.75
CA GLY A 163 0.68 -14.38 4.19
C GLY A 163 1.99 -14.28 4.96
N LEU A 164 3.09 -14.78 4.40
CA LEU A 164 4.43 -14.57 4.97
C LEU A 164 4.77 -13.07 5.04
N ASP A 165 4.38 -12.31 4.02
CA ASP A 165 4.58 -10.87 3.91
C ASP A 165 3.71 -10.06 4.86
N VAL A 166 2.44 -10.42 4.97
CA VAL A 166 1.50 -9.86 5.96
C VAL A 166 2.06 -10.03 7.37
N LYS A 167 2.52 -11.23 7.73
CA LYS A 167 3.05 -11.51 9.07
C LYS A 167 4.29 -10.68 9.43
N ARG A 168 5.08 -10.24 8.44
CA ARG A 168 6.28 -9.41 8.63
C ARG A 168 6.06 -7.91 8.41
N THR A 169 4.88 -7.50 7.95
CA THR A 169 4.56 -6.10 7.66
C THR A 169 4.35 -5.34 8.96
N ASP A 170 5.08 -4.23 9.13
CA ASP A 170 4.89 -3.23 10.19
C ASP A 170 4.62 -3.75 11.59
N ARG A 171 5.33 -4.83 11.96
CA ARG A 171 5.19 -5.51 13.26
C ARG A 171 5.43 -4.61 14.46
N SER A 172 6.08 -3.47 14.29
CA SER A 172 6.27 -2.49 15.36
C SER A 172 5.02 -1.67 15.66
N LEU A 173 4.01 -1.65 14.79
CA LEU A 173 2.77 -0.92 15.02
C LEU A 173 1.79 -1.76 15.86
N VAL A 174 1.19 -1.15 16.87
CA VAL A 174 0.13 -1.75 17.70
C VAL A 174 -1.07 -2.16 16.84
N PHE A 175 -1.32 -1.43 15.74
CA PHE A 175 -2.38 -1.74 14.77
C PHE A 175 -2.36 -3.21 14.32
N TYR A 176 -1.19 -3.79 14.08
CA TYR A 176 -1.04 -5.17 13.61
C TYR A 176 -1.01 -6.23 14.71
N GLU A 177 -1.28 -5.88 15.98
CA GLU A 177 -1.55 -6.87 17.03
C GLU A 177 -2.90 -7.57 16.83
N LYS A 178 -3.86 -6.85 16.24
CA LYS A 178 -5.18 -7.38 15.95
C LYS A 178 -5.11 -8.29 14.73
N GLN A 179 -5.47 -9.56 14.93
CA GLN A 179 -5.58 -10.54 13.84
C GLN A 179 -6.50 -10.06 12.71
N GLU A 180 -7.57 -9.34 13.04
CA GLU A 180 -8.50 -8.74 12.08
C GLU A 180 -7.79 -7.83 11.05
N ASN A 181 -6.83 -7.03 11.51
CA ASN A 181 -6.08 -6.10 10.64
C ASN A 181 -5.09 -6.85 9.74
N LEU A 182 -4.50 -7.94 10.22
CA LEU A 182 -3.65 -8.81 9.41
C LEU A 182 -4.47 -9.56 8.36
N SER A 183 -5.63 -10.11 8.73
CA SER A 183 -6.53 -10.74 7.76
C SER A 183 -7.07 -9.75 6.74
N LYS A 184 -7.39 -8.51 7.14
CA LYS A 184 -7.81 -7.43 6.24
C LYS A 184 -6.73 -7.14 5.20
N LEU A 185 -5.46 -7.04 5.62
CA LEU A 185 -4.32 -6.84 4.71
C LEU A 185 -4.18 -8.01 3.72
N TRP A 186 -4.29 -9.23 4.23
CA TRP A 186 -4.15 -10.43 3.41
C TRP A 186 -5.29 -10.54 2.38
N ASP A 187 -6.53 -10.30 2.78
CA ASP A 187 -7.71 -10.33 1.91
C ASP A 187 -7.56 -9.34 0.75
N ILE A 188 -7.20 -8.08 1.04
CA ILE A 188 -7.02 -7.05 0.00
C ILE A 188 -5.96 -7.47 -1.01
N LEU A 189 -4.82 -8.00 -0.55
CA LEU A 189 -3.72 -8.43 -1.42
C LEU A 189 -4.10 -9.67 -2.23
N ALA A 190 -4.82 -10.64 -1.63
CA ALA A 190 -5.30 -11.83 -2.31
C ALA A 190 -6.31 -11.45 -3.41
N VAL A 191 -7.28 -10.58 -3.11
CA VAL A 191 -8.25 -10.08 -4.09
C VAL A 191 -7.54 -9.29 -5.19
N TYR A 192 -6.57 -8.43 -4.86
CA TYR A 192 -5.81 -7.70 -5.87
C TYR A 192 -5.10 -8.65 -6.84
N ALA A 193 -4.40 -9.67 -6.33
CA ALA A 193 -3.67 -10.64 -7.14
C ALA A 193 -4.59 -11.46 -8.06
N TRP A 194 -5.86 -11.66 -7.67
CA TRP A 194 -6.87 -12.33 -8.50
C TRP A 194 -7.36 -11.45 -9.67
N ILE A 195 -7.46 -10.15 -9.44
CA ILE A 195 -7.98 -9.18 -10.41
C ILE A 195 -6.92 -8.74 -11.41
N ASP A 196 -5.72 -8.42 -10.94
CA ASP A 196 -4.62 -7.98 -11.79
C ASP A 196 -3.59 -9.09 -12.00
N THR A 197 -3.90 -10.06 -12.86
CA THR A 197 -3.05 -11.23 -13.11
C THR A 197 -1.71 -10.90 -13.77
N ASP A 198 -1.58 -9.74 -14.42
CA ASP A 198 -0.30 -9.32 -15.02
C ASP A 198 0.74 -8.98 -13.95
N VAL A 199 0.28 -8.42 -12.83
CA VAL A 199 1.13 -8.07 -11.68
C VAL A 199 1.13 -9.20 -10.66
N GLY A 200 -0.04 -9.79 -10.44
CA GLY A 200 -0.30 -10.74 -9.37
C GLY A 200 0.07 -10.13 -8.02
N TYR A 201 0.99 -10.80 -7.34
CA TYR A 201 1.58 -10.32 -6.10
C TYR A 201 3.11 -10.34 -6.21
N CYS A 202 3.73 -9.27 -5.77
CA CYS A 202 5.17 -9.14 -5.64
C CYS A 202 5.53 -8.70 -4.22
N GLN A 203 6.65 -9.21 -3.72
CA GLN A 203 7.17 -8.83 -2.41
C GLN A 203 7.33 -7.30 -2.31
N GLY A 204 6.82 -6.74 -1.21
CA GLY A 204 6.79 -5.29 -0.96
C GLY A 204 5.42 -4.65 -1.19
N MET A 205 4.50 -5.31 -1.91
CA MET A 205 3.13 -4.79 -2.06
C MET A 205 2.38 -4.71 -0.73
N SER A 206 2.70 -5.56 0.26
CA SER A 206 2.13 -5.45 1.61
C SER A 206 2.54 -4.15 2.32
N ASP A 207 3.77 -3.67 2.09
CA ASP A 207 4.26 -2.41 2.63
C ASP A 207 3.56 -1.21 2.02
N LEU A 208 3.13 -1.32 0.76
CA LEU A 208 2.34 -0.31 0.05
C LEU A 208 0.87 -0.31 0.49
N CYS A 209 0.30 -1.48 0.77
CA CYS A 209 -1.08 -1.61 1.21
C CYS A 209 -1.27 -1.28 2.69
N SER A 210 -0.25 -1.48 3.54
CA SER A 210 -0.30 -1.20 4.98
C SER A 210 -0.83 0.20 5.34
N PRO A 211 -0.31 1.29 4.74
CA PRO A 211 -0.87 2.62 4.91
C PRO A 211 -2.37 2.73 4.62
N MET A 212 -2.87 2.05 3.57
CA MET A 212 -4.26 2.17 3.16
C MET A 212 -5.20 1.63 4.23
N ILE A 213 -4.88 0.46 4.80
CA ILE A 213 -5.75 -0.15 5.82
C ILE A 213 -5.68 0.56 7.18
N ILE A 214 -4.57 1.25 7.46
CA ILE A 214 -4.41 2.05 8.68
C ILE A 214 -5.16 3.38 8.56
N LEU A 215 -5.20 3.95 7.36
CA LEU A 215 -5.83 5.26 7.11
C LEU A 215 -7.33 5.16 6.82
N LEU A 216 -7.82 4.01 6.36
CA LEU A 216 -9.20 3.82 5.93
C LEU A 216 -9.86 2.69 6.73
N ASP A 217 -10.98 3.02 7.38
CA ASP A 217 -11.71 2.09 8.23
C ASP A 217 -12.30 0.93 7.42
N ASP A 218 -12.88 1.23 6.26
CA ASP A 218 -13.51 0.24 5.37
C ASP A 218 -12.47 -0.50 4.52
N GLU A 219 -12.63 -1.82 4.40
CA GLU A 219 -11.74 -2.68 3.64
C GLU A 219 -11.78 -2.42 2.14
N ALA A 220 -12.96 -2.20 1.57
CA ALA A 220 -13.08 -1.95 0.14
C ALA A 220 -12.49 -0.59 -0.22
N ASP A 221 -12.69 0.44 0.62
CA ASP A 221 -12.08 1.75 0.39
C ASP A 221 -10.55 1.66 0.43
N SER A 222 -10.02 0.85 1.36
CA SER A 222 -8.59 0.52 1.43
C SER A 222 -8.11 -0.18 0.15
N PHE A 223 -8.86 -1.17 -0.35
CA PHE A 223 -8.56 -1.86 -1.59
C PHE A 223 -8.51 -0.89 -2.77
N TRP A 224 -9.50 0.00 -2.93
CA TRP A 224 -9.53 0.91 -4.07
C TRP A 224 -8.42 1.95 -4.01
N CYS A 225 -8.05 2.44 -2.83
CA CYS A 225 -6.87 3.31 -2.68
C CYS A 225 -5.58 2.57 -3.04
N PHE A 226 -5.43 1.33 -2.58
CA PHE A 226 -4.29 0.48 -2.94
C PHE A 226 -4.23 0.19 -4.45
N GLU A 227 -5.36 -0.14 -5.07
CA GLU A 227 -5.47 -0.40 -6.50
C GLU A 227 -5.05 0.82 -7.33
N ARG A 228 -5.49 2.03 -6.94
CA ARG A 228 -5.09 3.28 -7.58
C ARG A 228 -3.61 3.59 -7.43
N LEU A 229 -3.02 3.27 -6.28
CA LEU A 229 -1.58 3.36 -6.08
C LEU A 229 -0.85 2.39 -7.01
N MET A 230 -1.28 1.14 -7.07
CA MET A 230 -0.67 0.11 -7.91
C MET A 230 -0.77 0.41 -9.40
N ARG A 231 -1.84 1.08 -9.89
CA ARG A 231 -1.89 1.57 -11.28
C ARG A 231 -0.72 2.48 -11.64
N ARG A 232 -0.26 3.30 -10.69
CA ARG A 232 0.88 4.21 -10.90
C ARG A 232 2.21 3.46 -10.79
N LEU A 233 2.28 2.44 -9.95
CA LEU A 233 3.49 1.68 -9.65
C LEU A 233 3.64 0.39 -10.47
N ARG A 234 2.67 0.05 -11.32
CA ARG A 234 2.63 -1.20 -12.09
C ARG A 234 3.93 -1.48 -12.84
N GLY A 235 4.57 -0.43 -13.38
CA GLY A 235 5.85 -0.54 -14.07
C GLY A 235 6.98 -1.08 -13.19
N ASN A 236 6.99 -0.74 -11.90
CA ASN A 236 8.01 -1.18 -10.95
C ASN A 236 7.93 -2.69 -10.67
N PHE A 237 6.71 -3.25 -10.69
CA PHE A 237 6.44 -4.65 -10.33
C PHE A 237 6.34 -5.60 -11.52
N ARG A 238 6.39 -5.09 -12.76
CA ARG A 238 6.51 -5.94 -13.94
C ARG A 238 7.95 -6.46 -14.04
N CYS A 239 8.18 -7.67 -13.56
CA CYS A 239 9.39 -8.42 -13.88
C CYS A 239 9.20 -9.10 -15.23
N THR A 240 10.00 -8.74 -16.24
CA THR A 240 10.15 -9.57 -17.44
C THR A 240 11.40 -10.44 -17.28
N GLU A 241 11.50 -11.53 -18.04
CA GLU A 241 12.69 -12.41 -18.04
C GLU A 241 14.02 -11.67 -18.31
N SER A 242 13.96 -10.41 -18.78
CA SER A 242 15.10 -9.62 -19.21
C SER A 242 15.31 -8.26 -18.48
N SER A 243 14.43 -7.82 -17.58
CA SER A 243 14.60 -6.51 -16.90
C SER A 243 13.94 -6.41 -15.53
N VAL A 244 14.59 -5.69 -14.61
CA VAL A 244 14.02 -5.33 -13.29
C VAL A 244 13.12 -4.10 -13.48
N GLY A 245 11.88 -4.11 -12.97
CA GLY A 245 10.90 -3.05 -13.24
C GLY A 245 11.32 -1.62 -12.82
N VAL A 246 12.33 -1.48 -11.96
CA VAL A 246 12.89 -0.18 -11.52
C VAL A 246 14.20 0.21 -12.21
N GLU A 247 14.67 -0.56 -13.19
CA GLU A 247 15.97 -0.34 -13.86
C GLU A 247 16.12 1.06 -14.47
N THR A 248 15.07 1.57 -15.12
CA THR A 248 15.05 2.94 -15.64
C THR A 248 15.21 3.99 -14.53
N GLN A 249 14.59 3.78 -13.37
CA GLN A 249 14.70 4.69 -12.23
C GLN A 249 16.09 4.65 -11.59
N LEU A 250 16.71 3.47 -11.51
CA LEU A 250 18.09 3.32 -11.09
C LEU A 250 19.06 4.02 -12.03
N SER A 251 18.85 3.89 -13.34
CA SER A 251 19.65 4.59 -14.34
C SER A 251 19.53 6.11 -14.20
N HIS A 252 18.32 6.62 -13.97
CA HIS A 252 18.13 8.04 -13.68
C HIS A 252 18.80 8.47 -12.37
N LEU A 253 18.74 7.66 -11.32
CA LEU A 253 19.41 7.93 -10.04
C LEU A 253 20.93 8.00 -10.22
N ALA A 254 21.51 7.08 -10.98
CA ALA A 254 22.92 7.08 -11.32
C ALA A 254 23.33 8.36 -12.06
N ALA A 255 22.57 8.73 -13.11
CA ALA A 255 22.83 9.93 -13.90
C ALA A 255 22.71 11.22 -13.06
N VAL A 256 21.69 11.33 -12.20
CA VAL A 256 21.55 12.48 -11.29
C VAL A 256 22.72 12.53 -10.31
N THR A 257 23.10 11.39 -9.72
CA THR A 257 24.22 11.35 -8.77
C THR A 257 25.53 11.72 -9.44
N GLN A 258 25.77 11.28 -10.67
CA GLN A 258 26.96 11.63 -11.45
C GLN A 258 27.07 13.15 -11.68
N VAL A 259 25.95 13.84 -11.89
CA VAL A 259 25.94 15.29 -12.09
C VAL A 259 26.07 16.06 -10.75
N ILE A 260 25.36 15.61 -9.71
CA ILE A 260 25.30 16.32 -8.42
C ILE A 260 26.54 16.06 -7.55
N ASP A 261 27.00 14.81 -7.51
CA ASP A 261 28.19 14.38 -6.77
C ASP A 261 28.99 13.34 -7.58
N PRO A 262 29.80 13.79 -8.56
CA PRO A 262 30.57 12.88 -9.41
C PRO A 262 31.58 12.04 -8.64
N LYS A 263 32.08 12.53 -7.48
CA LYS A 263 33.03 11.78 -6.65
C LYS A 263 32.36 10.59 -5.99
N LEU A 264 31.14 10.79 -5.46
CA LEU A 264 30.34 9.70 -4.91
C LEU A 264 30.01 8.66 -5.98
N HIS A 265 29.55 9.10 -7.17
CA HIS A 265 29.24 8.19 -8.26
C HIS A 265 30.45 7.33 -8.66
N GLN A 266 31.60 7.96 -8.90
CA GLN A 266 32.84 7.23 -9.25
C GLN A 266 33.27 6.26 -8.14
N HIS A 267 33.08 6.64 -6.87
CA HIS A 267 33.38 5.74 -5.76
C HIS A 267 32.46 4.51 -5.76
N LEU A 268 31.15 4.69 -6.00
CA LEU A 268 30.20 3.59 -6.12
C LEU A 268 30.53 2.68 -7.31
N GLU A 269 30.88 3.25 -8.47
CA GLU A 269 31.35 2.48 -9.63
C GLU A 269 32.60 1.64 -9.30
N THR A 270 33.57 2.24 -8.60
CA THR A 270 34.81 1.54 -8.21
C THR A 270 34.54 0.35 -7.28
N LEU A 271 33.48 0.43 -6.46
CA LEU A 271 33.03 -0.66 -5.60
C LEU A 271 32.14 -1.69 -6.31
N GLY A 272 31.86 -1.50 -7.61
CA GLY A 272 30.95 -2.35 -8.38
C GLY A 272 29.46 -2.07 -8.14
N GLY A 273 29.11 -0.96 -7.49
CA GLY A 273 27.74 -0.53 -7.21
C GLY A 273 27.21 0.57 -8.13
N GLY A 274 27.77 0.69 -9.34
CA GLY A 274 27.42 1.73 -10.32
C GLY A 274 26.02 1.60 -10.92
N ASP A 275 25.37 0.45 -10.75
CA ASP A 275 23.98 0.17 -11.14
C ASP A 275 22.96 0.52 -10.04
N TYR A 276 23.43 0.92 -8.86
CA TYR A 276 22.61 1.36 -7.72
C TYR A 276 21.62 0.29 -7.24
N LEU A 277 21.89 -1.01 -7.41
CA LEU A 277 20.96 -2.07 -7.01
C LEU A 277 20.55 -2.04 -5.52
N PHE A 278 21.38 -1.43 -4.66
CA PHE A 278 21.03 -1.19 -3.25
C PHE A 278 19.77 -0.31 -3.06
N ALA A 279 19.41 0.49 -4.06
CA ALA A 279 18.23 1.36 -4.06
C ALA A 279 16.96 0.68 -4.59
N VAL A 280 17.04 -0.57 -5.11
CA VAL A 280 15.87 -1.29 -5.67
C VAL A 280 14.73 -1.32 -4.67
N ARG A 281 15.00 -1.77 -3.43
CA ARG A 281 13.97 -1.84 -2.37
C ARG A 281 13.38 -0.47 -2.08
N MET A 282 14.21 0.57 -2.04
CA MET A 282 13.77 1.93 -1.75
C MET A 282 12.77 2.42 -2.81
N LEU A 283 13.06 2.18 -4.08
CA LEU A 283 12.19 2.61 -5.19
C LEU A 283 10.92 1.74 -5.30
N MET A 284 11.06 0.43 -5.08
CA MET A 284 9.95 -0.53 -5.15
C MET A 284 8.84 -0.21 -4.14
N VAL A 285 9.20 0.12 -2.90
CA VAL A 285 8.22 0.41 -1.84
C VAL A 285 8.18 1.89 -1.46
N LEU A 286 8.57 2.79 -2.35
CA LEU A 286 8.51 4.25 -2.17
C LEU A 286 9.11 4.71 -0.82
N PHE A 287 10.30 4.21 -0.50
CA PHE A 287 11.07 4.48 0.73
C PHE A 287 10.37 4.08 2.02
N ARG A 288 9.27 3.31 1.97
CA ARG A 288 8.51 2.91 3.16
C ARG A 288 9.37 2.31 4.26
N ARG A 289 10.41 1.58 3.90
CA ARG A 289 11.30 0.90 4.85
C ARG A 289 12.48 1.74 5.33
N GLU A 290 12.66 2.95 4.82
CA GLU A 290 13.78 3.84 5.18
C GLU A 290 13.37 4.91 6.20
N PHE A 291 12.06 5.14 6.36
CA PHE A 291 11.50 6.16 7.22
C PHE A 291 10.56 5.57 8.27
N SER A 292 10.24 6.36 9.29
CA SER A 292 9.16 6.03 10.21
C SER A 292 7.83 5.92 9.44
N PHE A 293 6.81 5.30 10.05
CA PHE A 293 5.49 5.20 9.43
C PHE A 293 4.97 6.59 9.03
N CYS A 294 5.01 7.54 9.97
CA CYS A 294 4.46 8.87 9.75
C CYS A 294 5.27 9.71 8.74
N ASP A 295 6.60 9.61 8.75
CA ASP A 295 7.45 10.28 7.75
C ASP A 295 7.24 9.69 6.34
N SER A 296 7.00 8.36 6.25
CA SER A 296 6.64 7.72 4.97
C SER A 296 5.33 8.27 4.42
N LEU A 297 4.30 8.42 5.26
CA LEU A 297 3.04 9.02 4.85
C LEU A 297 3.24 10.47 4.38
N TYR A 298 3.98 11.28 5.14
CA TYR A 298 4.26 12.66 4.74
C TYR A 298 5.03 12.73 3.41
N LEU A 299 5.99 11.83 3.18
CA LEU A 299 6.72 11.76 1.91
C LEU A 299 5.79 11.43 0.73
N TRP A 300 4.79 10.56 0.91
CA TRP A 300 3.86 10.19 -0.15
C TRP A 300 2.80 11.26 -0.44
N GLU A 301 2.55 12.14 0.53
CA GLU A 301 1.61 13.26 0.39
C GLU A 301 2.16 14.41 -0.46
N VAL A 302 3.50 14.56 -0.50
CA VAL A 302 4.22 15.66 -1.16
C VAL A 302 4.60 15.29 -2.58
#